data_AF-A0A9N6ZF72-F1
#
_entry.id   AF-A0A9N6ZF72-F1
#
_cell.length_a   1.000
_cell.length_b   1.000
_cell.length_c   1.000
_cell.angle_alpha   90.00
_cell.angle_beta   90.00
_cell.angle_gamma   90.00
#
_symmetry.space_group_name_H-M   'P 1'
#
loop_
_entity.id
_entity.type
_entity.pdbx_description
1 polymer ?
#
loop_
_entity_poly.entity_id
_entity_poly.type
_entity_poly.pdbx_seq_one_letter_code
_entity_poly.pdbx_strand_id
1 'polypeptide(L)'
;MARLNLKSCFMLMMVLCIALIVFMIKWNPAVIKHFTPLDHEEPNIKLPERQKHYEEIDCLINSQYRIPCHEDTSDAYIPFSFVKKYFEVYGKVATIKGRRQLEWSHSYSKIYKPATQYDSAGVFMHFSNYNVETRDRVKCISAIEGVPISTQWEDSGYYYPVQVAQYGLSHFSKNLSESRPNVRTMEDGHILQAKWQIPKGGFVRRHFNTLLQTHVVEFNSRSSSGISLRLKPGSDLVLSLDIFFQGTGGSLTVYLENKDKKGELFPVTFSCSSTLIEVDDKTTIYGMGTCQKWRKLTRDLFIDLLKGHVLSGRGKKLSRSKWRLASMTLKGSGLLDNVTVSTNDHTSMFYSSADWLVRHQDLKGGWPIQVRRKMASGLIDLAPGWYSAMGQGQAMSLLMRAFRTSGRREYLDAAVKGMLPFSKLSAEGGVRAYFMKEYAW
;
A
#
# COMPACT_ATOMS: atom_id res chain seq x y z
N MET A 1 14.84 -53.33 32.33
CA MET A 1 15.79 -52.73 31.37
C MET A 1 15.67 -51.21 31.47
N ALA A 2 16.73 -50.53 31.92
CA ALA A 2 16.70 -49.13 32.32
C ALA A 2 16.54 -48.18 31.11
N ARG A 3 15.63 -47.19 31.21
CA ARG A 3 15.42 -46.16 30.19
C ARG A 3 16.50 -45.08 30.30
N LEU A 4 17.33 -44.98 29.26
CA LEU A 4 18.42 -44.02 29.17
C LEU A 4 17.87 -42.58 28.97
N ASN A 5 18.27 -41.64 29.82
CA ASN A 5 17.83 -40.25 29.75
C ASN A 5 18.65 -39.49 28.67
N LEU A 6 17.97 -39.10 27.59
CA LEU A 6 18.59 -38.46 26.41
C LEU A 6 19.35 -37.16 26.75
N LYS A 7 18.93 -36.43 27.78
CA LYS A 7 19.63 -35.22 28.26
C LYS A 7 20.99 -35.55 28.88
N SER A 8 21.09 -36.68 29.58
CA SER A 8 22.33 -37.15 30.18
C SER A 8 23.34 -37.58 29.10
N CYS A 9 22.87 -38.21 28.02
CA CYS A 9 23.72 -38.52 26.86
C CYS A 9 24.26 -37.26 26.17
N PHE A 10 23.43 -36.22 26.02
CA PHE A 10 23.87 -34.97 25.40
C PHE A 10 24.92 -34.24 26.23
N MET A 11 24.77 -34.22 27.56
CA MET A 11 25.78 -33.66 28.46
C MET A 11 27.09 -34.46 28.41
N LEU A 12 27.02 -35.79 28.37
CA LEU A 12 28.21 -36.64 28.26
C LEU A 12 28.95 -36.39 26.94
N MET A 13 28.21 -36.26 25.83
CA MET A 13 28.73 -35.89 24.52
C MET A 13 29.43 -34.53 24.52
N MET A 14 28.84 -33.52 25.17
CA MET A 14 29.46 -32.19 25.27
C MET A 14 30.77 -32.22 26.06
N VAL A 15 30.78 -32.95 27.19
CA VAL A 15 31.99 -33.10 28.01
C VAL A 15 33.09 -33.85 27.24
N LEU A 16 32.73 -34.89 26.48
CA LEU A 16 33.65 -35.60 25.58
C LEU A 16 34.21 -34.70 24.48
N CYS A 17 33.38 -33.85 23.86
CA CYS A 17 33.83 -32.88 22.86
C CYS A 17 34.80 -31.84 23.45
N ILE A 18 34.52 -31.32 24.64
CA ILE A 18 35.41 -30.36 25.32
C ILE A 18 36.72 -31.04 25.71
N ALA A 19 36.67 -32.27 26.23
CA ALA A 19 37.87 -33.03 26.56
C ALA A 19 38.73 -33.33 25.32
N LEU A 20 38.10 -33.66 24.18
CA LEU A 20 38.79 -33.85 22.90
C LEU A 20 39.43 -32.55 22.39
N ILE A 21 38.76 -31.41 22.50
CA ILE A 21 39.33 -30.10 22.13
C ILE A 21 40.54 -29.76 23.01
N VAL A 22 40.43 -29.97 24.33
CA VAL A 22 41.54 -29.73 25.26
C VAL A 22 42.71 -30.69 25.02
N PHE A 23 42.42 -31.94 24.67
CA PHE A 23 43.43 -32.93 24.30
C PHE A 23 44.15 -32.56 23.00
N MET A 24 43.40 -32.12 21.98
CA MET A 24 43.97 -31.65 20.70
C MET A 24 44.85 -30.40 20.88
N ILE A 25 44.51 -29.50 21.81
CA ILE A 25 45.33 -28.33 22.15
C ILE A 25 46.60 -28.73 22.92
N LYS A 26 46.53 -29.76 23.77
CA LYS A 26 47.68 -30.24 24.56
C LYS A 26 48.64 -31.16 23.80
N TRP A 27 48.20 -31.83 22.73
CA TRP A 27 49.02 -32.80 21.99
C TRP A 27 49.62 -32.28 20.67
N ASN A 28 49.43 -31.01 20.35
CA ASN A 28 50.05 -30.39 19.19
C ASN A 28 50.75 -29.07 19.57
N PRO A 29 52.06 -29.08 19.93
CA PRO A 29 52.77 -27.86 20.31
C PRO A 29 53.07 -26.91 19.14
N ALA A 30 52.53 -27.17 17.94
CA ALA A 30 52.89 -26.45 16.71
C ALA A 30 51.80 -25.51 16.16
N VAL A 31 50.72 -25.21 16.89
CA VAL A 31 49.63 -24.32 16.39
C VAL A 31 49.44 -23.04 17.23
N ILE A 32 50.22 -22.83 18.30
CA ILE A 32 50.23 -21.56 19.04
C ILE A 32 51.68 -21.08 19.18
N LYS A 33 52.31 -20.76 18.05
CA LYS A 33 53.50 -19.92 17.97
C LYS A 33 53.57 -19.29 16.59
N HIS A 34 52.73 -18.31 16.35
CA HIS A 34 53.07 -17.11 15.59
C HIS A 34 52.01 -16.05 15.89
N PHE A 35 52.48 -14.81 16.07
CA PHE A 35 51.76 -13.61 16.49
C PHE A 35 51.66 -13.37 18.00
N THR A 36 52.83 -13.42 18.66
CA THR A 36 53.21 -12.33 19.57
C THR A 36 54.23 -11.45 18.85
N PRO A 37 54.14 -10.11 18.96
CA PRO A 37 55.05 -9.19 18.28
C PRO A 37 56.45 -9.37 18.85
N LEU A 38 57.42 -9.64 17.99
CA LEU A 38 58.82 -9.39 18.32
C LEU A 38 58.99 -7.87 18.28
N ASP A 39 59.39 -7.29 19.42
CA ASP A 39 60.02 -5.98 19.48
C ASP A 39 61.31 -6.06 18.66
N HIS A 40 61.18 -5.80 17.35
CA HIS A 40 62.28 -5.31 16.56
C HIS A 40 62.28 -3.80 16.72
N GLU A 41 63.34 -3.27 17.32
CA GLU A 41 63.79 -1.90 17.04
C GLU A 41 64.01 -1.81 15.52
N GLU A 42 62.94 -1.46 14.79
CA GLU A 42 63.08 -0.96 13.44
C GLU A 42 63.85 0.35 13.54
N PRO A 43 64.94 0.53 12.76
CA PRO A 43 65.57 1.82 12.66
C PRO A 43 64.50 2.83 12.28
N ASN A 44 64.51 3.98 12.96
CA ASN A 44 63.64 5.12 12.73
C ASN A 44 63.94 5.73 11.34
N ILE A 45 63.70 4.94 10.29
CA ILE A 45 63.58 5.40 8.93
C ILE A 45 62.19 6.02 8.92
N LYS A 46 62.15 7.34 9.09
CA LYS A 46 61.05 8.14 8.59
C LYS A 46 60.92 7.80 7.10
N LEU A 47 60.06 6.82 6.77
CA LEU A 47 59.45 6.75 5.47
C LEU A 47 58.91 8.17 5.24
N PRO A 48 59.30 8.85 4.14
CA PRO A 48 58.75 10.16 3.89
C PRO A 48 57.25 9.99 3.92
N GLU A 49 56.55 10.78 4.75
CA GLU A 49 55.12 10.97 4.59
C GLU A 49 54.95 11.29 3.10
N ARG A 50 54.43 10.34 2.32
CA ARG A 50 53.88 10.66 1.02
C ARG A 50 52.72 11.59 1.36
N GLN A 51 53.00 12.88 1.41
CA GLN A 51 51.99 13.92 1.33
C GLN A 51 51.16 13.54 0.11
N LYS A 52 49.96 12.99 0.34
CA LYS A 52 48.99 12.81 -0.72
C LYS A 52 48.71 14.21 -1.25
N HIS A 53 49.28 14.50 -2.41
CA HIS A 53 49.06 15.76 -3.10
C HIS A 53 47.66 15.66 -3.70
N TYR A 54 46.67 16.09 -2.91
CA TYR A 54 45.30 16.20 -3.35
C TYR A 54 45.12 17.61 -3.91
N GLU A 55 45.07 17.72 -5.23
CA GLU A 55 44.92 19.01 -5.91
C GLU A 55 43.52 19.14 -6.49
N GLU A 56 42.95 20.35 -6.37
CA GLU A 56 41.74 20.70 -7.09
C GLU A 56 42.11 21.11 -8.52
N ILE A 57 41.49 20.46 -9.50
CA ILE A 57 41.73 20.69 -10.92
C ILE A 57 40.42 20.98 -11.66
N ASP A 58 40.52 21.63 -12.82
CA ASP A 58 39.37 21.83 -13.71
C ASP A 58 39.15 20.63 -14.62
N CYS A 59 37.95 20.04 -14.60
CA CYS A 59 37.50 19.12 -15.63
C CYS A 59 36.71 19.87 -16.71
N LEU A 60 37.25 19.93 -17.93
CA LEU A 60 36.54 20.45 -19.11
C LEU A 60 35.65 19.36 -19.72
N ILE A 61 34.34 19.50 -19.59
CA ILE A 61 33.36 18.52 -20.07
C ILE A 61 32.98 18.83 -21.51
N ASN A 62 33.31 17.92 -22.44
CA ASN A 62 33.03 18.02 -23.88
C ASN A 62 33.41 19.37 -24.52
N SER A 63 34.44 20.04 -24.00
CA SER A 63 34.86 21.39 -24.44
C SER A 63 33.79 22.49 -24.30
N GLN A 64 32.79 22.31 -23.42
CA GLN A 64 31.67 23.26 -23.26
C GLN A 64 31.70 24.00 -21.93
N TYR A 65 31.92 23.30 -20.83
CA TYR A 65 31.91 23.89 -19.50
C TYR A 65 32.88 23.17 -18.56
N ARG A 66 33.27 23.84 -17.48
CA ARG A 66 34.21 23.34 -16.49
C ARG A 66 33.49 22.99 -15.20
N ILE A 67 33.97 21.96 -14.51
CA ILE A 67 33.54 21.58 -13.16
C ILE A 67 34.78 21.37 -12.27
N PRO A 68 34.66 21.59 -10.96
CA PRO A 68 35.73 21.26 -10.02
C PRO A 68 35.89 19.74 -9.92
N CYS A 69 37.12 19.29 -10.05
CA CYS A 69 37.55 17.90 -9.92
C CYS A 69 38.74 17.83 -8.96
N HIS A 70 39.15 16.61 -8.64
CA HIS A 70 40.30 16.38 -7.79
C HIS A 70 41.28 15.45 -8.46
N GLU A 71 42.58 15.65 -8.27
CA GLU A 71 43.64 14.75 -8.71
C GLU A 71 44.39 14.20 -7.49
N ASP A 72 44.58 12.88 -7.43
CA ASP A 72 45.51 12.24 -6.48
C ASP A 72 46.58 11.51 -7.29
N THR A 73 47.81 12.04 -7.28
CA THR A 73 49.00 11.56 -8.01
C THR A 73 48.91 11.52 -9.54
N SER A 74 47.93 10.81 -10.10
CA SER A 74 47.69 10.66 -11.55
C SER A 74 46.23 10.37 -11.90
N ASP A 75 45.40 10.09 -10.90
CA ASP A 75 43.99 9.76 -11.09
C ASP A 75 43.14 11.02 -10.89
N ALA A 76 42.35 11.36 -11.91
CA ALA A 76 41.33 12.39 -11.81
C ALA A 76 40.02 11.81 -11.24
N TYR A 77 39.52 12.42 -10.17
CA TYR A 77 38.27 12.12 -9.50
C TYR A 77 37.23 13.19 -9.84
N ILE A 78 36.12 12.73 -10.39
CA ILE A 78 35.00 13.58 -10.78
C ILE A 78 33.94 13.56 -9.67
N PRO A 79 33.37 14.72 -9.28
CA PRO A 79 32.36 14.76 -8.25
C PRO A 79 31.12 13.95 -8.65
N PHE A 80 30.67 13.07 -7.75
CA PHE A 80 29.53 12.20 -8.04
C PHE A 80 28.21 12.98 -8.26
N SER A 81 28.11 14.23 -7.76
CA SER A 81 26.98 15.12 -8.07
C SER A 81 26.86 15.41 -9.57
N PHE A 82 27.98 15.57 -10.27
CA PHE A 82 28.03 15.68 -11.73
C PHE A 82 27.67 14.35 -12.38
N VAL A 83 28.38 13.27 -12.01
CA VAL A 83 28.19 11.93 -12.59
C VAL A 83 26.73 11.48 -12.53
N LYS A 84 26.09 11.67 -11.37
CA LYS A 84 24.69 11.35 -11.13
C LYS A 84 23.73 12.04 -12.11
N LYS A 85 23.96 13.33 -12.40
CA LYS A 85 23.10 14.12 -13.29
C LYS A 85 23.43 13.87 -14.76
N TYR A 86 24.71 13.78 -15.09
CA TYR A 86 25.20 13.68 -16.46
C TYR A 86 24.93 12.29 -17.07
N PHE A 87 25.13 11.21 -16.29
CA PHE A 87 24.89 9.83 -16.74
C PHE A 87 23.56 9.24 -16.26
N GLU A 88 22.74 10.03 -15.56
CA GLU A 88 21.45 9.60 -15.00
C GLU A 88 21.54 8.34 -14.11
N VAL A 89 22.66 8.20 -13.39
CA VAL A 89 22.87 7.12 -12.41
C VAL A 89 22.43 7.53 -11.00
N TYR A 90 22.39 6.58 -10.07
CA TYR A 90 21.92 6.80 -8.71
C TYR A 90 23.00 6.49 -7.69
N GLY A 91 23.01 7.25 -6.59
CA GLY A 91 23.79 6.87 -5.43
C GLY A 91 23.59 7.80 -4.25
N LYS A 92 24.01 7.32 -3.09
CA LYS A 92 23.97 8.04 -1.81
C LYS A 92 25.07 7.54 -0.90
N VAL A 93 25.60 8.44 -0.05
CA VAL A 93 26.46 8.03 1.05
C VAL A 93 25.57 7.49 2.17
N ALA A 94 25.78 6.23 2.55
CA ALA A 94 25.05 5.57 3.61
C ALA A 94 26.02 5.07 4.69
N THR A 95 25.53 4.98 5.92
CA THR A 95 26.28 4.38 7.04
C THR A 95 25.73 2.99 7.29
N ILE A 96 26.53 1.96 7.02
CA ILE A 96 26.15 0.56 7.24
C ILE A 96 27.13 -0.03 8.26
N LYS A 97 26.58 -0.54 9.37
CA LYS A 97 27.36 -1.12 10.49
C LYS A 97 28.51 -0.20 10.96
N GLY A 98 28.24 1.11 11.06
CA GLY A 98 29.21 2.13 11.50
C GLY A 98 30.20 2.59 10.43
N ARG A 99 30.26 1.96 9.24
CA ARG A 99 31.12 2.40 8.13
C ARG A 99 30.33 3.25 7.13
N ARG A 100 30.91 4.38 6.73
CA ARG A 100 30.39 5.22 5.65
C ARG A 100 30.83 4.64 4.30
N GLN A 101 29.89 4.45 3.40
CA GLN A 101 30.16 3.96 2.05
C GLN A 101 29.24 4.65 1.03
N LEU A 102 29.74 4.83 -0.20
CA LEU A 102 28.91 5.26 -1.33
C LEU A 102 28.18 4.03 -1.88
N GLU A 103 26.85 4.02 -1.80
CA GLU A 103 26.03 3.06 -2.52
C GLU A 103 25.79 3.60 -3.93
N TRP A 104 26.38 2.96 -4.93
CA TRP A 104 26.18 3.27 -6.35
C TRP A 104 25.17 2.30 -6.97
N SER A 105 24.29 2.79 -7.84
CA SER A 105 23.43 1.96 -8.67
C SER A 105 23.20 2.59 -10.04
N HIS A 106 23.29 1.78 -11.09
CA HIS A 106 23.00 2.22 -12.46
C HIS A 106 21.49 2.47 -12.68
N SER A 107 20.63 1.80 -11.91
CA SER A 107 19.17 1.95 -11.98
C SER A 107 18.52 1.86 -10.60
N TYR A 108 17.26 2.27 -10.47
CA TYR A 108 16.55 2.31 -9.18
C TYR A 108 15.57 1.17 -8.95
N SER A 109 15.08 0.53 -10.01
CA SER A 109 14.07 -0.53 -9.92
C SER A 109 14.72 -1.90 -9.75
N LYS A 110 13.96 -2.86 -9.21
CA LYS A 110 14.39 -4.24 -9.04
C LYS A 110 13.48 -5.15 -9.85
N ILE A 111 14.08 -6.16 -10.49
CA ILE A 111 13.35 -7.18 -11.22
C ILE A 111 12.73 -8.14 -10.20
N TYR A 112 11.42 -8.34 -10.29
CA TYR A 112 10.75 -9.41 -9.56
C TYR A 112 11.11 -10.75 -10.19
N LYS A 113 11.56 -11.69 -9.37
CA LYS A 113 11.84 -13.07 -9.79
C LYS A 113 10.68 -13.96 -9.35
N PRO A 114 9.81 -14.41 -10.27
CA PRO A 114 8.71 -15.32 -9.93
C PRO A 114 9.26 -16.62 -9.32
N ALA A 115 8.64 -17.08 -8.23
CA ALA A 115 9.00 -18.35 -7.61
C ALA A 115 8.41 -19.56 -8.36
N THR A 116 7.31 -19.35 -9.08
CA THR A 116 6.56 -20.38 -9.81
C THR A 116 6.12 -19.85 -11.17
N GLN A 117 5.68 -20.75 -12.05
CA GLN A 117 5.00 -20.37 -13.28
C GLN A 117 3.73 -19.55 -12.98
N TYR A 118 3.38 -18.63 -13.86
CA TYR A 118 2.18 -17.82 -13.71
C TYR A 118 0.92 -18.69 -13.75
N ASP A 119 0.05 -18.51 -12.75
CA ASP A 119 -1.29 -19.07 -12.70
C ASP A 119 -2.32 -17.94 -12.69
N SER A 120 -3.32 -18.04 -13.56
CA SER A 120 -4.48 -17.15 -13.59
C SER A 120 -5.24 -17.03 -12.27
N ALA A 121 -5.20 -18.06 -11.41
CA ALA A 121 -5.77 -18.05 -10.06
C ALA A 121 -4.79 -17.54 -8.98
N GLY A 122 -3.49 -17.48 -9.29
CA GLY A 122 -2.45 -17.04 -8.39
C GLY A 122 -2.22 -15.53 -8.38
N VAL A 123 -1.14 -15.13 -7.70
CA VAL A 123 -0.69 -13.73 -7.64
C VAL A 123 -0.55 -13.12 -9.04
N PHE A 124 -0.94 -11.85 -9.18
CA PHE A 124 -0.86 -11.17 -10.47
C PHE A 124 0.52 -10.53 -10.65
N MET A 125 1.42 -11.24 -11.33
CA MET A 125 2.82 -10.82 -11.51
C MET A 125 3.46 -10.46 -10.15
N HIS A 126 3.95 -9.23 -10.00
CA HIS A 126 4.57 -8.69 -8.78
C HIS A 126 3.65 -7.76 -7.97
N PHE A 127 2.33 -7.83 -8.18
CA PHE A 127 1.39 -6.88 -7.59
C PHE A 127 1.20 -7.04 -6.08
N SER A 128 1.69 -8.13 -5.48
CA SER A 128 1.82 -8.23 -4.02
C SER A 128 2.63 -7.07 -3.42
N ASN A 129 3.56 -6.51 -4.20
CA ASN A 129 4.44 -5.43 -3.77
C ASN A 129 3.87 -4.03 -4.08
N TYR A 130 2.70 -3.95 -4.72
CA TYR A 130 2.12 -2.68 -5.14
C TYR A 130 1.21 -2.12 -4.05
N ASN A 131 1.46 -0.87 -3.66
CA ASN A 131 0.55 -0.04 -2.86
C ASN A 131 -0.03 1.00 -3.81
N VAL A 132 -1.18 0.69 -4.40
CA VAL A 132 -1.77 1.52 -5.47
C VAL A 132 -2.32 2.82 -4.89
N GLU A 133 -3.01 2.69 -3.76
CA GLU A 133 -3.66 3.71 -2.97
C GLU A 133 -2.71 4.78 -2.43
N THR A 134 -1.42 4.47 -2.25
CA THR A 134 -0.43 5.46 -1.78
C THR A 134 0.10 6.37 -2.89
N ARG A 135 -0.10 6.01 -4.16
CA ARG A 135 0.40 6.78 -5.31
C ARG A 135 -0.19 8.19 -5.31
N ASP A 136 0.62 9.17 -5.71
CA ASP A 136 0.23 10.59 -5.75
C ASP A 136 -0.98 10.85 -6.66
N ARG A 137 -1.07 10.10 -7.77
CA ARG A 137 -2.19 10.18 -8.72
C ARG A 137 -3.48 9.50 -8.23
N VAL A 138 -3.48 8.90 -7.03
CA VAL A 138 -4.73 8.50 -6.36
C VAL A 138 -5.15 9.68 -5.48
N LYS A 139 -6.24 10.35 -5.83
CA LYS A 139 -6.82 11.43 -5.04
C LYS A 139 -7.30 10.91 -3.70
N CYS A 140 -8.11 9.85 -3.73
CA CYS A 140 -8.60 9.16 -2.56
C CYS A 140 -9.22 7.80 -2.91
N ILE A 141 -9.67 7.04 -1.91
CA ILE A 141 -10.56 5.89 -2.10
C ILE A 141 -11.99 6.38 -1.92
N SER A 142 -12.82 6.28 -2.95
CA SER A 142 -14.23 6.70 -2.89
C SER A 142 -14.96 6.00 -1.74
N ALA A 143 -15.66 6.76 -0.90
CA ALA A 143 -16.48 6.17 0.16
C ALA A 143 -17.85 5.68 -0.35
N ILE A 144 -18.20 6.03 -1.59
CA ILE A 144 -19.38 5.51 -2.30
C ILE A 144 -19.08 4.14 -2.90
N GLU A 145 -17.93 4.02 -3.59
CA GLU A 145 -17.62 2.87 -4.43
C GLU A 145 -16.54 1.94 -3.84
N GLY A 146 -15.78 2.39 -2.84
CA GLY A 146 -14.70 1.60 -2.24
C GLY A 146 -13.48 1.38 -3.14
N VAL A 147 -13.34 2.20 -4.20
CA VAL A 147 -12.25 2.09 -5.19
C VAL A 147 -11.53 3.44 -5.40
N PRO A 148 -10.30 3.46 -5.95
CA PRO A 148 -9.54 4.69 -6.14
C PRO A 148 -10.16 5.67 -7.14
N ILE A 149 -10.03 6.96 -6.83
CA ILE A 149 -10.22 8.07 -7.77
C ILE A 149 -8.86 8.56 -8.25
N SER A 150 -8.72 8.70 -9.57
CA SER A 150 -7.50 9.17 -10.22
C SER A 150 -7.48 10.67 -10.42
N THR A 151 -6.30 11.27 -10.36
CA THR A 151 -6.00 12.63 -10.85
C THR A 151 -4.95 12.63 -11.94
N GLN A 152 -4.70 11.49 -12.60
CA GLN A 152 -3.56 11.36 -13.50
C GLN A 152 -3.59 12.33 -14.71
N TRP A 153 -4.78 12.74 -15.15
CA TRP A 153 -4.96 13.62 -16.31
C TRP A 153 -5.91 14.81 -16.06
N GLU A 154 -6.69 14.77 -14.98
CA GLU A 154 -7.61 15.84 -14.57
C GLU A 154 -7.64 15.91 -13.04
N ASP A 155 -7.53 17.12 -12.48
CA ASP A 155 -7.43 17.34 -11.03
C ASP A 155 -8.78 17.21 -10.29
N SER A 156 -9.89 17.35 -11.02
CA SER A 156 -11.26 17.16 -10.52
C SER A 156 -11.43 15.78 -9.87
N GLY A 157 -10.84 14.76 -10.51
CA GLY A 157 -10.87 13.38 -10.08
C GLY A 157 -11.85 12.56 -10.91
N TYR A 158 -11.43 11.39 -11.36
CA TYR A 158 -12.26 10.46 -12.15
C TYR A 158 -11.93 9.01 -11.81
N TYR A 159 -12.89 8.10 -12.02
CA TYR A 159 -12.62 6.68 -11.93
C TYR A 159 -11.80 6.25 -13.15
N TYR A 160 -10.60 5.70 -12.90
CA TYR A 160 -9.74 5.18 -13.96
C TYR A 160 -9.71 3.65 -13.90
N PRO A 161 -10.31 2.92 -14.87
CA PRO A 161 -10.48 1.47 -14.79
C PRO A 161 -9.18 0.69 -14.58
N VAL A 162 -8.08 1.14 -15.19
CA VAL A 162 -6.74 0.57 -14.99
C VAL A 162 -6.34 0.66 -13.51
N GLN A 163 -6.56 1.80 -12.87
CA GLN A 163 -6.19 1.99 -11.48
C GLN A 163 -7.10 1.21 -10.52
N VAL A 164 -8.40 1.12 -10.82
CA VAL A 164 -9.34 0.28 -10.07
C VAL A 164 -8.93 -1.20 -10.17
N ALA A 165 -8.64 -1.68 -11.38
CA ALA A 165 -8.19 -3.05 -11.59
C ALA A 165 -6.85 -3.33 -10.87
N GLN A 166 -5.88 -2.42 -10.94
CA GLN A 166 -4.60 -2.58 -10.23
C GLN A 166 -4.77 -2.62 -8.72
N TYR A 167 -5.66 -1.78 -8.17
CA TYR A 167 -5.98 -1.80 -6.75
C TYR A 167 -6.51 -3.18 -6.35
N GLY A 168 -7.56 -3.66 -7.02
CA GLY A 168 -8.09 -5.00 -6.77
C GLY A 168 -7.06 -6.12 -6.93
N LEU A 169 -6.27 -6.12 -8.02
CA LEU A 169 -5.26 -7.15 -8.29
C LEU A 169 -4.13 -7.15 -7.26
N SER A 170 -3.75 -5.96 -6.76
CA SER A 170 -2.76 -5.85 -5.69
C SER A 170 -3.29 -6.39 -4.37
N HIS A 171 -4.52 -6.05 -3.98
CA HIS A 171 -5.14 -6.59 -2.77
C HIS A 171 -5.36 -8.11 -2.88
N PHE A 172 -5.81 -8.61 -4.04
CA PHE A 172 -5.87 -10.05 -4.28
C PHE A 172 -4.52 -10.74 -4.08
N SER A 173 -3.45 -10.20 -4.68
CA SER A 173 -2.12 -10.78 -4.59
C SER A 173 -1.58 -10.76 -3.15
N LYS A 174 -1.80 -9.65 -2.43
CA LYS A 174 -1.44 -9.51 -1.01
C LYS A 174 -2.22 -10.49 -0.12
N ASN A 175 -3.50 -10.72 -0.40
CA ASN A 175 -4.31 -11.69 0.33
C ASN A 175 -3.74 -13.12 0.27
N LEU A 176 -3.05 -13.46 -0.83
CA LEU A 176 -2.41 -14.76 -1.00
C LEU A 176 -1.00 -14.81 -0.41
N SER A 177 -0.28 -13.68 -0.36
CA SER A 177 1.14 -13.64 0.03
C SER A 177 1.39 -13.19 1.47
N GLU A 178 0.49 -12.38 2.04
CA GLU A 178 0.61 -11.86 3.41
C GLU A 178 -0.01 -12.82 4.43
N SER A 179 0.36 -12.66 5.70
CA SER A 179 -0.27 -13.40 6.80
C SER A 179 -1.75 -13.04 6.92
N ARG A 180 -2.56 -14.00 7.38
CA ARG A 180 -3.98 -13.77 7.68
C ARG A 180 -4.14 -12.54 8.60
N PRO A 181 -5.12 -11.65 8.32
CA PRO A 181 -5.31 -10.47 9.14
C PRO A 181 -5.75 -10.86 10.55
N ASN A 182 -5.27 -10.11 11.55
CA ASN A 182 -5.90 -10.12 12.85
C ASN A 182 -7.19 -9.30 12.73
N VAL A 183 -8.34 -9.90 13.07
CA VAL A 183 -9.66 -9.26 12.98
C VAL A 183 -10.28 -9.26 14.37
N ARG A 184 -10.68 -8.07 14.82
CA ARG A 184 -11.36 -7.87 16.10
C ARG A 184 -12.76 -7.32 15.86
N THR A 185 -13.76 -8.12 16.17
CA THR A 185 -15.16 -7.68 16.20
C THR A 185 -15.39 -6.80 17.42
N MET A 186 -15.93 -5.62 17.17
CA MET A 186 -16.21 -4.59 18.16
C MET A 186 -17.69 -4.54 18.53
N GLU A 187 -18.57 -4.76 17.55
CA GLU A 187 -20.03 -4.79 17.71
C GLU A 187 -20.65 -5.64 16.58
N ASP A 188 -21.50 -6.61 16.94
CA ASP A 188 -22.25 -7.45 15.98
C ASP A 188 -23.76 -7.53 16.31
N GLY A 189 -24.24 -6.69 17.23
CA GLY A 189 -25.65 -6.66 17.63
C GLY A 189 -26.15 -7.89 18.41
N HIS A 190 -25.33 -8.94 18.57
CA HIS A 190 -25.72 -10.22 19.17
C HIS A 190 -24.74 -10.68 20.26
N ILE A 191 -23.60 -11.27 19.87
CA ILE A 191 -22.63 -11.92 20.74
C ILE A 191 -21.72 -10.86 21.38
N LEU A 192 -21.18 -9.97 20.56
CA LEU A 192 -20.27 -8.92 20.98
C LEU A 192 -21.02 -7.58 20.99
N GLN A 193 -21.51 -7.21 22.17
CA GLN A 193 -22.25 -5.98 22.39
C GLN A 193 -21.35 -4.91 23.00
N ALA A 194 -21.10 -3.85 22.25
CA ALA A 194 -20.21 -2.78 22.68
C ALA A 194 -20.87 -1.87 23.73
N LYS A 195 -20.05 -1.28 24.60
CA LYS A 195 -20.50 -0.25 25.55
C LYS A 195 -20.42 1.13 24.90
N TRP A 196 -21.55 1.59 24.37
CA TRP A 196 -21.68 2.91 23.75
C TRP A 196 -21.82 4.01 24.80
N GLN A 197 -21.17 5.14 24.53
CA GLN A 197 -21.38 6.39 25.24
C GLN A 197 -22.53 7.14 24.57
N ILE A 198 -23.63 7.30 25.30
CA ILE A 198 -24.89 7.82 24.76
C ILE A 198 -25.21 9.15 25.45
N PRO A 199 -25.13 10.29 24.76
CA PRO A 199 -25.53 11.59 25.32
C PRO A 199 -27.04 11.69 25.51
N LYS A 200 -27.49 12.66 26.31
CA LYS A 200 -28.92 12.94 26.55
C LYS A 200 -29.66 13.13 25.22
N GLY A 201 -30.79 12.44 25.06
CA GLY A 201 -31.63 12.48 23.85
C GLY A 201 -31.24 11.48 22.75
N GLY A 202 -30.12 10.76 22.89
CA GLY A 202 -29.75 9.65 22.01
C GLY A 202 -30.14 8.28 22.56
N PHE A 203 -30.11 7.25 21.72
CA PHE A 203 -30.26 5.87 22.14
C PHE A 203 -29.49 4.89 21.24
N VAL A 204 -29.23 3.72 21.79
CA VAL A 204 -28.78 2.51 21.08
C VAL A 204 -29.67 1.36 21.49
N ARG A 205 -30.21 0.60 20.53
CA ARG A 205 -31.01 -0.60 20.75
C ARG A 205 -30.50 -1.74 19.87
N ARG A 206 -30.59 -2.96 20.37
CA ARG A 206 -30.21 -4.16 19.63
C ARG A 206 -31.46 -4.99 19.43
N HIS A 207 -31.70 -5.42 18.20
CA HIS A 207 -32.85 -6.25 17.88
C HIS A 207 -32.54 -7.14 16.67
N PHE A 208 -33.26 -8.26 16.58
CA PHE A 208 -33.20 -9.12 15.41
C PHE A 208 -33.98 -8.49 14.26
N ASN A 209 -33.31 -8.25 13.13
CA ASN A 209 -33.93 -7.78 11.90
C ASN A 209 -34.39 -8.98 11.07
N THR A 210 -35.71 -9.18 10.98
CA THR A 210 -36.30 -10.33 10.29
C THR A 210 -36.08 -10.32 8.78
N LEU A 211 -35.91 -9.16 8.14
CA LEU A 211 -35.64 -9.08 6.70
C LEU A 211 -34.19 -9.50 6.37
N LEU A 212 -33.25 -9.11 7.24
CA LEU A 212 -31.83 -9.43 7.06
C LEU A 212 -31.41 -10.76 7.71
N GLN A 213 -32.30 -11.35 8.51
CA GLN A 213 -32.03 -12.56 9.29
C GLN A 213 -30.75 -12.43 10.16
N THR A 214 -30.51 -11.23 10.72
CA THR A 214 -29.36 -10.94 11.60
C THR A 214 -29.77 -9.97 12.71
N HIS A 215 -28.98 -9.90 13.78
CA HIS A 215 -29.13 -8.83 14.77
C HIS A 215 -28.48 -7.55 14.26
N VAL A 216 -29.10 -6.42 14.56
CA VAL A 216 -28.59 -5.10 14.17
C VAL A 216 -28.60 -4.17 15.36
N VAL A 217 -27.75 -3.16 15.30
CA VAL A 217 -27.71 -2.04 16.23
C VAL A 217 -28.45 -0.86 15.63
N GLU A 218 -29.60 -0.53 16.21
CA GLU A 218 -30.31 0.71 15.92
C GLU A 218 -29.74 1.85 16.76
N PHE A 219 -29.47 2.98 16.11
CA PHE A 219 -28.97 4.17 16.79
C PHE A 219 -29.74 5.42 16.43
N ASN A 220 -29.80 6.35 17.39
CA ASN A 220 -30.28 7.70 17.17
C ASN A 220 -29.49 8.70 18.02
N SER A 221 -29.03 9.76 17.38
CA SER A 221 -28.30 10.89 17.96
C SER A 221 -28.61 12.21 17.23
N ARG A 222 -29.80 12.32 16.60
CA ARG A 222 -30.17 13.51 15.81
C ARG A 222 -30.12 14.81 16.65
N SER A 223 -30.59 14.75 17.88
CA SER A 223 -30.67 15.88 18.83
C SER A 223 -29.44 16.05 19.73
N SER A 224 -28.39 15.23 19.58
CA SER A 224 -27.24 15.20 20.51
C SER A 224 -25.89 15.41 19.82
N SER A 225 -24.77 15.37 20.54
CA SER A 225 -23.43 15.48 19.93
C SER A 225 -22.98 14.23 19.16
N GLY A 226 -23.75 13.14 19.16
CA GLY A 226 -23.39 11.85 18.58
C GLY A 226 -23.22 10.74 19.63
N ILE A 227 -23.45 9.48 19.26
CA ILE A 227 -23.13 8.33 20.12
C ILE A 227 -21.70 7.86 19.82
N SER A 228 -20.94 7.52 20.85
CA SER A 228 -19.51 7.21 20.69
C SER A 228 -19.16 5.82 21.19
N LEU A 229 -18.26 5.15 20.46
CA LEU A 229 -17.67 3.88 20.85
C LEU A 229 -16.15 4.05 20.95
N ARG A 230 -15.59 3.72 22.11
CA ARG A 230 -14.13 3.68 22.29
C ARG A 230 -13.57 2.45 21.57
N LEU A 231 -12.64 2.68 20.65
CA LEU A 231 -11.93 1.61 19.96
C LEU A 231 -10.72 1.24 20.82
N LYS A 232 -10.53 -0.05 21.11
CA LYS A 232 -9.42 -0.49 21.96
C LYS A 232 -8.09 -0.13 21.27
N PRO A 233 -7.09 0.42 22.00
CA PRO A 233 -5.79 0.77 21.42
C PRO A 233 -5.14 -0.43 20.71
N GLY A 234 -4.57 -0.17 19.53
CA GLY A 234 -3.83 -1.15 18.75
C GLY A 234 -3.10 -0.51 17.56
N SER A 235 -2.46 -1.34 16.75
CA SER A 235 -1.80 -0.93 15.50
C SER A 235 -2.68 -1.13 14.25
N ASP A 236 -3.82 -1.80 14.40
CA ASP A 236 -4.77 -2.05 13.32
C ASP A 236 -5.50 -0.76 12.95
N LEU A 237 -5.58 -0.50 11.65
CA LEU A 237 -6.10 0.77 11.10
C LEU A 237 -7.13 0.54 9.98
N VAL A 238 -7.52 -0.71 9.73
CA VAL A 238 -8.60 -1.03 8.80
C VAL A 238 -9.89 -1.20 9.57
N LEU A 239 -10.90 -0.39 9.26
CA LEU A 239 -12.25 -0.47 9.82
C LEU A 239 -13.18 -1.06 8.77
N SER A 240 -14.00 -2.05 9.14
CA SER A 240 -15.10 -2.53 8.31
C SER A 240 -16.39 -2.59 9.11
N LEU A 241 -17.51 -2.20 8.50
CA LEU A 241 -18.85 -2.24 9.11
C LEU A 241 -19.94 -2.17 8.04
N ASP A 242 -21.12 -2.66 8.38
CA ASP A 242 -22.34 -2.45 7.59
C ASP A 242 -23.12 -1.30 8.20
N ILE A 243 -23.52 -0.33 7.37
CA ILE A 243 -24.24 0.87 7.84
C ILE A 243 -25.36 1.28 6.90
N PHE A 244 -26.44 1.74 7.50
CA PHE A 244 -27.61 2.30 6.85
C PHE A 244 -28.05 3.55 7.64
N PHE A 245 -28.20 4.69 6.97
CA PHE A 245 -28.78 5.88 7.61
C PHE A 245 -30.20 6.10 7.10
N GLN A 246 -31.12 6.42 8.02
CA GLN A 246 -32.53 6.64 7.71
C GLN A 246 -32.84 8.05 7.17
N GLY A 247 -31.94 9.02 7.40
CA GLY A 247 -32.16 10.43 7.05
C GLY A 247 -30.94 11.06 6.40
N THR A 248 -31.10 12.32 5.98
CA THR A 248 -30.01 13.16 5.47
C THR A 248 -29.16 13.70 6.63
N GLY A 249 -27.88 13.99 6.38
CA GLY A 249 -26.98 14.56 7.39
C GLY A 249 -26.45 13.57 8.43
N GLY A 250 -26.63 12.26 8.21
CA GLY A 250 -25.95 11.23 9.01
C GLY A 250 -24.45 11.21 8.77
N SER A 251 -23.66 10.86 9.78
CA SER A 251 -22.22 10.65 9.63
C SER A 251 -21.65 9.63 10.59
N LEU A 252 -20.55 9.03 10.17
CA LEU A 252 -19.63 8.24 10.98
C LEU A 252 -18.30 8.97 11.04
N THR A 253 -17.83 9.35 12.22
CA THR A 253 -16.50 9.93 12.40
C THR A 253 -15.61 8.98 13.16
N VAL A 254 -14.42 8.70 12.65
CA VAL A 254 -13.40 7.88 13.32
C VAL A 254 -12.24 8.78 13.71
N TYR A 255 -11.85 8.73 14.97
CA TYR A 255 -10.77 9.56 15.51
C TYR A 255 -9.48 8.75 15.56
N LEU A 256 -8.45 9.26 14.88
CA LEU A 256 -7.09 8.74 14.95
C LEU A 256 -6.26 9.60 15.90
N GLU A 257 -5.36 8.95 16.66
CA GLU A 257 -4.42 9.62 17.54
C GLU A 257 -2.98 9.33 17.08
N ASN A 258 -2.14 10.36 17.12
CA ASN A 258 -0.71 10.20 16.92
C ASN A 258 -0.06 9.76 18.25
N LYS A 259 0.60 8.59 18.25
CA LYS A 259 1.25 8.01 19.43
C LYS A 259 2.34 8.90 20.03
N ASP A 260 2.97 9.74 19.21
CA ASP A 260 4.04 10.65 19.65
C ASP A 260 3.48 11.95 20.25
N LYS A 261 2.24 12.33 19.91
CA LYS A 261 1.57 13.57 20.35
C LYS A 261 0.31 13.23 21.14
N LYS A 262 0.48 12.98 22.44
CA LYS A 262 -0.62 12.60 23.34
C LYS A 262 -1.77 13.60 23.27
N GLY A 263 -2.99 13.10 23.06
CA GLY A 263 -4.22 13.89 23.15
C GLY A 263 -4.62 14.65 21.88
N GLU A 264 -3.82 14.66 20.82
CA GLU A 264 -4.21 15.25 19.54
C GLU A 264 -5.00 14.24 18.69
N LEU A 265 -6.26 14.58 18.38
CA LEU A 265 -7.15 13.76 17.56
C LEU A 265 -7.26 14.29 16.13
N PHE A 266 -7.28 13.37 15.18
CA PHE A 266 -7.42 13.62 13.75
C PHE A 266 -8.68 12.89 13.26
N PRO A 267 -9.79 13.61 13.04
CA PRO A 267 -11.04 12.99 12.66
C PRO A 267 -11.07 12.65 11.15
N VAL A 268 -11.55 11.45 10.83
CA VAL A 268 -11.93 11.03 9.48
C VAL A 268 -13.43 10.80 9.48
N THR A 269 -14.17 11.67 8.80
CA THR A 269 -15.63 11.68 8.78
C THR A 269 -16.14 11.13 7.47
N PHE A 270 -17.04 10.15 7.55
CA PHE A 270 -17.83 9.64 6.44
C PHE A 270 -19.24 10.19 6.57
N SER A 271 -19.62 11.16 5.74
CA SER A 271 -20.91 11.87 5.82
C SER A 271 -21.85 11.47 4.69
N CYS A 272 -23.15 11.61 4.91
CA CYS A 272 -24.17 11.41 3.87
C CYS A 272 -24.28 12.64 2.97
N SER A 273 -23.27 12.83 2.12
CA SER A 273 -23.17 13.89 1.12
C SER A 273 -22.55 13.38 -0.19
N SER A 274 -22.63 14.17 -1.25
CA SER A 274 -21.97 13.90 -2.54
C SER A 274 -20.50 14.37 -2.59
N THR A 275 -19.98 14.95 -1.51
CA THR A 275 -18.59 15.41 -1.43
C THR A 275 -17.64 14.24 -1.67
N LEU A 276 -16.68 14.34 -2.59
CA LEU A 276 -15.73 13.26 -2.79
C LEU A 276 -14.75 13.13 -1.60
N ILE A 277 -14.02 14.21 -1.37
CA ILE A 277 -13.11 14.39 -0.24
C ILE A 277 -12.88 15.89 -0.04
N GLU A 278 -12.91 16.34 1.19
CA GLU A 278 -12.53 17.69 1.59
C GLU A 278 -11.81 17.67 2.94
N VAL A 279 -11.18 18.79 3.30
CA VAL A 279 -10.57 18.97 4.61
C VAL A 279 -11.07 20.25 5.22
N ASP A 280 -11.58 20.13 6.45
CA ASP A 280 -11.95 21.24 7.30
C ASP A 280 -11.09 21.21 8.58
N ASP A 281 -10.17 22.16 8.70
CA ASP A 281 -9.09 22.22 9.69
C ASP A 281 -8.24 20.92 9.81
N LYS A 282 -8.62 20.01 10.71
CA LYS A 282 -7.96 18.70 10.92
C LYS A 282 -8.84 17.53 10.50
N THR A 283 -10.08 17.79 10.13
CA THR A 283 -11.07 16.78 9.77
C THR A 283 -10.98 16.47 8.29
N THR A 284 -10.71 15.22 7.96
CA THR A 284 -10.84 14.73 6.58
C THR A 284 -12.27 14.21 6.38
N ILE A 285 -13.00 14.76 5.43
CA ILE A 285 -14.41 14.42 5.20
C ILE A 285 -14.55 13.70 3.86
N TYR A 286 -15.24 12.57 3.88
CA TYR A 286 -15.58 11.73 2.73
C TYR A 286 -17.09 11.61 2.62
N GLY A 287 -17.66 11.94 1.47
CA GLY A 287 -19.09 11.74 1.22
C GLY A 287 -19.37 10.30 0.79
N MET A 288 -20.42 9.73 1.38
CA MET A 288 -20.91 8.38 1.09
C MET A 288 -22.14 8.37 0.16
N GLY A 289 -22.53 9.51 -0.39
CA GLY A 289 -23.75 9.67 -1.19
C GLY A 289 -25.02 9.66 -0.33
N THR A 290 -26.10 9.10 -0.87
CA THR A 290 -27.46 9.22 -0.30
C THR A 290 -27.69 8.44 1.00
N CYS A 291 -26.83 7.47 1.36
CA CYS A 291 -26.90 6.65 2.59
C CYS A 291 -28.18 5.86 2.90
N GLN A 292 -29.26 6.04 2.14
CA GLN A 292 -30.55 5.36 2.29
C GLN A 292 -30.53 3.92 1.75
N LYS A 293 -29.39 3.23 1.81
CA LYS A 293 -29.25 1.81 1.50
C LYS A 293 -28.17 1.21 2.38
N TRP A 294 -28.30 -0.07 2.70
CA TRP A 294 -27.23 -0.80 3.36
C TRP A 294 -25.97 -0.75 2.52
N ARG A 295 -24.85 -0.47 3.19
CA ARG A 295 -23.53 -0.50 2.57
C ARG A 295 -22.54 -1.11 3.53
N LYS A 296 -21.70 -1.99 2.99
CA LYS A 296 -20.45 -2.37 3.62
C LYS A 296 -19.42 -1.28 3.39
N LEU A 297 -18.94 -0.69 4.46
CA LEU A 297 -17.90 0.34 4.45
C LEU A 297 -16.60 -0.27 4.98
N THR A 298 -15.62 -0.51 4.10
CA THR A 298 -14.29 -1.01 4.48
C THR A 298 -13.24 0.05 4.15
N ARG A 299 -12.52 0.55 5.16
CA ARG A 299 -11.64 1.73 5.07
C ARG A 299 -10.28 1.45 5.69
N ASP A 300 -9.21 1.73 4.95
CA ASP A 300 -7.88 1.92 5.55
C ASP A 300 -7.77 3.37 6.03
N LEU A 301 -7.94 3.56 7.34
CA LEU A 301 -8.04 4.89 7.95
C LEU A 301 -6.72 5.66 7.93
N PHE A 302 -5.58 4.97 7.80
CA PHE A 302 -4.31 5.65 7.57
C PHE A 302 -4.23 6.22 6.17
N ILE A 303 -4.67 5.47 5.16
CA ILE A 303 -4.73 5.98 3.79
C ILE A 303 -5.71 7.15 3.71
N ASP A 304 -6.88 7.02 4.35
CA ASP A 304 -7.88 8.09 4.35
C ASP A 304 -7.35 9.39 4.98
N LEU A 305 -6.68 9.27 6.13
CA LEU A 305 -6.00 10.40 6.77
C LEU A 305 -4.86 10.94 5.91
N LEU A 306 -4.04 10.08 5.30
CA LEU A 306 -2.93 10.49 4.44
C LEU A 306 -3.42 11.33 3.26
N LYS A 307 -4.53 10.94 2.63
CA LYS A 307 -5.09 11.68 1.49
C LYS A 307 -5.65 13.03 1.90
N GLY A 308 -6.35 13.12 3.04
CA GLY A 308 -6.73 14.41 3.62
C GLY A 308 -5.52 15.28 3.96
N HIS A 309 -4.48 14.70 4.58
CA HIS A 309 -3.26 15.42 4.93
C HIS A 309 -2.57 16.02 3.70
N VAL A 310 -2.45 15.26 2.61
CA VAL A 310 -1.94 15.76 1.33
C VAL A 310 -2.82 16.87 0.77
N LEU A 311 -4.14 16.71 0.80
CA LEU A 311 -5.10 17.70 0.29
C LEU A 311 -5.02 19.03 1.05
N SER A 312 -4.73 19.00 2.36
CA SER A 312 -4.53 20.19 3.19
C SER A 312 -3.20 20.93 2.97
N GLY A 313 -2.36 20.47 2.03
CA GLY A 313 -1.05 21.06 1.75
C GLY A 313 0.03 20.78 2.81
N ARG A 314 -0.26 19.94 3.82
CA ARG A 314 0.66 19.62 4.94
C ARG A 314 1.79 18.63 4.56
N GLY A 315 1.88 18.26 3.28
CA GLY A 315 2.94 17.41 2.73
C GLY A 315 2.55 15.94 2.55
N LYS A 316 3.48 15.13 2.04
CA LYS A 316 3.24 13.72 1.63
C LYS A 316 3.69 12.66 2.63
N LYS A 317 4.26 13.04 3.78
CA LYS A 317 4.95 12.10 4.66
C LYS A 317 4.23 11.92 5.99
N LEU A 318 3.46 10.83 6.09
CA LEU A 318 3.02 10.26 7.36
C LEU A 318 3.61 8.85 7.51
N SER A 319 3.98 8.48 8.74
CA SER A 319 4.39 7.10 9.05
C SER A 319 3.21 6.35 9.66
N ARG A 320 2.81 5.23 9.04
CA ARG A 320 1.70 4.38 9.51
C ARG A 320 1.88 3.93 10.97
N SER A 321 3.11 3.62 11.38
CA SER A 321 3.43 3.13 12.73
C SER A 321 3.07 4.12 13.85
N LYS A 322 2.99 5.42 13.54
CA LYS A 322 2.71 6.50 14.50
C LYS A 322 1.23 6.66 14.83
N TRP A 323 0.34 5.96 14.14
CA TRP A 323 -1.10 6.15 14.28
C TRP A 323 -1.78 4.98 14.99
N ARG A 324 -2.89 5.28 15.69
CA ARG A 324 -3.82 4.30 16.27
C ARG A 324 -5.25 4.83 16.23
N LEU A 325 -6.23 3.93 16.24
CA LEU A 325 -7.64 4.30 16.40
C LEU A 325 -7.95 4.61 17.88
N ALA A 326 -8.70 5.68 18.13
CA ALA A 326 -9.11 6.11 19.47
C ALA A 326 -10.59 5.80 19.73
N SER A 327 -11.47 6.31 18.88
CA SER A 327 -12.93 6.15 19.00
C SER A 327 -13.61 6.32 17.66
N MET A 328 -14.87 5.94 17.59
CA MET A 328 -15.79 6.28 16.52
C MET A 328 -17.05 6.94 17.08
N THR A 329 -17.66 7.83 16.32
CA THR A 329 -18.89 8.53 16.68
C THR A 329 -19.89 8.44 15.53
N LEU A 330 -21.14 8.11 15.85
CA LEU A 330 -22.27 8.11 14.92
C LEU A 330 -23.20 9.29 15.21
N LYS A 331 -23.43 10.10 14.17
CA LYS A 331 -24.37 11.22 14.17
C LYS A 331 -25.54 10.90 13.25
N GLY A 332 -26.77 11.19 13.67
CA GLY A 332 -27.99 10.97 12.89
C GLY A 332 -28.82 9.79 13.43
N SER A 333 -29.51 9.06 12.56
CA SER A 333 -30.17 7.80 12.95
C SER A 333 -30.07 6.75 11.86
N GLY A 334 -30.06 5.49 12.27
CA GLY A 334 -29.82 4.40 11.34
C GLY A 334 -29.63 3.05 12.01
N LEU A 335 -29.13 2.12 11.20
CA LEU A 335 -28.78 0.77 11.57
C LEU A 335 -27.29 0.54 11.29
N LEU A 336 -26.66 -0.26 12.14
CA LEU A 336 -25.25 -0.62 12.10
C LEU A 336 -25.12 -2.12 12.40
N ASP A 337 -24.19 -2.79 11.71
CA ASP A 337 -23.83 -4.17 12.00
C ASP A 337 -22.34 -4.43 11.69
N ASN A 338 -21.79 -5.54 12.20
CA ASN A 338 -20.48 -6.09 11.88
C ASN A 338 -19.30 -5.11 11.97
N VAL A 339 -19.25 -4.32 13.05
CA VAL A 339 -18.13 -3.39 13.27
C VAL A 339 -16.89 -4.19 13.63
N THR A 340 -15.88 -4.13 12.77
CA THR A 340 -14.62 -4.86 12.90
C THR A 340 -13.43 -3.94 12.67
N VAL A 341 -12.35 -4.18 13.41
CA VAL A 341 -11.06 -3.53 13.20
C VAL A 341 -10.02 -4.61 12.89
N SER A 342 -9.26 -4.42 11.81
CA SER A 342 -8.30 -5.42 11.34
C SER A 342 -6.98 -4.83 10.84
N THR A 343 -5.98 -5.70 10.72
CA THR A 343 -4.65 -5.34 10.17
C THR A 343 -4.74 -5.00 8.68
N ASN A 344 -5.55 -5.76 7.93
CA ASN A 344 -5.93 -5.52 6.54
C ASN A 344 -7.34 -6.09 6.26
N ASP A 345 -7.94 -5.70 5.14
CA ASP A 345 -9.09 -6.39 4.56
C ASP A 345 -8.95 -6.42 3.03
N HIS A 346 -7.95 -7.18 2.58
CA HIS A 346 -7.67 -7.32 1.16
C HIS A 346 -8.83 -7.91 0.37
N THR A 347 -9.60 -8.81 0.97
CA THR A 347 -10.70 -9.49 0.30
C THR A 347 -11.84 -8.52 -0.02
N SER A 348 -12.25 -7.67 0.93
CA SER A 348 -13.28 -6.67 0.65
C SER A 348 -12.82 -5.65 -0.39
N MET A 349 -11.56 -5.18 -0.33
CA MET A 349 -11.01 -4.23 -1.31
C MET A 349 -10.88 -4.82 -2.73
N PHE A 350 -10.56 -6.11 -2.81
CA PHE A 350 -10.58 -6.88 -4.05
C PHE A 350 -11.99 -6.95 -4.66
N TYR A 351 -13.00 -7.34 -3.86
CA TYR A 351 -14.37 -7.46 -4.35
C TYR A 351 -15.01 -6.10 -4.67
N SER A 352 -14.76 -5.05 -3.89
CA SER A 352 -15.21 -3.69 -4.25
C SER A 352 -14.73 -3.28 -5.64
N SER A 353 -13.49 -3.65 -6.00
CA SER A 353 -12.93 -3.38 -7.32
C SER A 353 -13.60 -4.22 -8.42
N ALA A 354 -13.87 -5.49 -8.16
CA ALA A 354 -14.54 -6.38 -9.11
C ALA A 354 -16.02 -5.97 -9.33
N ASP A 355 -16.75 -5.68 -8.26
CA ASP A 355 -18.13 -5.21 -8.31
C ASP A 355 -18.25 -3.85 -8.99
N TRP A 356 -17.26 -2.98 -8.81
CA TRP A 356 -17.19 -1.71 -9.55
C TRP A 356 -17.07 -1.97 -11.06
N LEU A 357 -16.18 -2.87 -11.49
CA LEU A 357 -16.02 -3.21 -12.90
C LEU A 357 -17.30 -3.80 -13.50
N VAL A 358 -18.01 -4.68 -12.81
CA VAL A 358 -19.29 -5.23 -13.30
C VAL A 358 -20.31 -4.11 -13.52
N ARG A 359 -20.46 -3.19 -12.54
CA ARG A 359 -21.45 -2.11 -12.61
C ARG A 359 -21.11 -1.00 -13.61
N HIS A 360 -19.83 -0.82 -13.94
CA HIS A 360 -19.35 0.28 -14.80
C HIS A 360 -18.87 -0.20 -16.18
N GLN A 361 -19.13 -1.46 -16.54
CA GLN A 361 -18.96 -1.92 -17.91
C GLN A 361 -20.12 -1.43 -18.77
N ASP A 362 -19.81 -0.83 -19.93
CA ASP A 362 -20.83 -0.38 -20.86
C ASP A 362 -21.34 -1.50 -21.79
N LEU A 363 -22.33 -1.16 -22.61
CA LEU A 363 -22.95 -2.10 -23.57
C LEU A 363 -21.98 -2.62 -24.64
N LYS A 364 -20.86 -1.93 -24.88
CA LYS A 364 -19.81 -2.36 -25.82
C LYS A 364 -18.77 -3.25 -25.14
N GLY A 365 -18.97 -3.58 -23.86
CA GLY A 365 -18.05 -4.40 -23.06
C GLY A 365 -16.83 -3.64 -22.54
N GLY A 366 -16.75 -2.33 -22.78
CA GLY A 366 -15.63 -1.51 -22.38
C GLY A 366 -15.82 -0.83 -21.03
N TRP A 367 -14.71 -0.36 -20.46
CA TRP A 367 -14.73 0.59 -19.34
C TRP A 367 -14.25 1.96 -19.86
N PRO A 368 -15.17 2.85 -20.27
CA PRO A 368 -14.82 4.09 -20.94
C PRO A 368 -14.10 5.05 -20.00
N ILE A 369 -13.01 5.66 -20.49
CA ILE A 369 -12.23 6.63 -19.72
C ILE A 369 -12.80 8.02 -19.99
N GLN A 370 -13.46 8.60 -18.99
CA GLN A 370 -14.27 9.82 -19.13
C GLN A 370 -13.46 11.12 -19.09
N VAL A 371 -12.18 11.07 -19.46
CA VAL A 371 -11.30 12.23 -19.50
C VAL A 371 -10.53 12.27 -20.80
N ARG A 372 -10.18 13.48 -21.21
CA ARG A 372 -9.39 13.71 -22.42
C ARG A 372 -7.95 13.24 -22.23
N ARG A 373 -7.36 12.61 -23.24
CA ARG A 373 -5.94 12.21 -23.22
C ARG A 373 -5.18 12.73 -24.43
N LYS A 374 -4.32 13.72 -24.19
CA LYS A 374 -3.35 14.23 -25.18
C LYS A 374 -2.09 13.36 -25.20
N MET A 375 -1.67 12.96 -26.39
CA MET A 375 -0.47 12.18 -26.67
C MET A 375 0.36 12.83 -27.78
N ALA A 376 1.62 12.40 -27.93
CA ALA A 376 2.54 12.90 -28.96
C ALA A 376 2.59 14.45 -29.03
N SER A 377 2.83 15.09 -27.88
CA SER A 377 2.87 16.56 -27.76
C SER A 377 1.62 17.29 -28.28
N GLY A 378 0.46 16.64 -28.26
CA GLY A 378 -0.82 17.21 -28.69
C GLY A 378 -1.24 16.87 -30.12
N LEU A 379 -0.44 16.10 -30.85
CA LEU A 379 -0.77 15.65 -32.22
C LEU A 379 -1.88 14.59 -32.26
N ILE A 380 -2.10 13.89 -31.14
CA ILE A 380 -3.17 12.89 -31.01
C ILE A 380 -3.96 13.20 -29.74
N ASP A 381 -5.26 13.47 -29.91
CA ASP A 381 -6.18 13.76 -28.81
C ASP A 381 -7.26 12.67 -28.74
N LEU A 382 -7.34 11.97 -27.61
CA LEU A 382 -8.41 11.02 -27.34
C LEU A 382 -9.52 11.75 -26.58
N ALA A 383 -10.66 11.92 -27.23
CA ALA A 383 -11.86 12.44 -26.60
C ALA A 383 -12.36 11.49 -25.48
N PRO A 384 -13.01 12.01 -24.43
CA PRO A 384 -13.62 11.18 -23.39
C PRO A 384 -14.46 10.03 -23.95
N GLY A 385 -14.38 8.87 -23.30
CA GLY A 385 -15.06 7.65 -23.72
C GLY A 385 -14.14 6.63 -24.42
N TRP A 386 -12.87 6.95 -24.61
CA TRP A 386 -11.88 6.03 -25.17
C TRP A 386 -11.63 4.81 -24.26
N TYR A 387 -11.33 3.66 -24.86
CA TYR A 387 -10.96 2.43 -24.16
C TYR A 387 -9.44 2.22 -24.17
N SER A 388 -8.96 1.40 -23.23
CA SER A 388 -7.56 1.01 -23.14
C SER A 388 -7.44 -0.50 -23.14
N ALA A 389 -6.63 -1.09 -24.03
CA ALA A 389 -6.33 -2.53 -24.02
C ALA A 389 -5.77 -2.98 -22.65
N MET A 390 -4.95 -2.16 -22.00
CA MET A 390 -4.47 -2.39 -20.64
C MET A 390 -5.62 -2.38 -19.61
N GLY A 391 -6.55 -1.43 -19.73
CA GLY A 391 -7.75 -1.36 -18.90
C GLY A 391 -8.60 -2.62 -19.02
N GLN A 392 -8.88 -3.04 -20.27
CA GLN A 392 -9.63 -4.26 -20.53
C GLN A 392 -8.91 -5.51 -20.00
N GLY A 393 -7.63 -5.68 -20.29
CA GLY A 393 -6.85 -6.85 -19.87
C GLY A 393 -6.72 -7.00 -18.36
N GLN A 394 -6.49 -5.88 -17.64
CA GLN A 394 -6.42 -5.89 -16.18
C GLN A 394 -7.81 -6.12 -15.54
N ALA A 395 -8.86 -5.52 -16.11
CA ALA A 395 -10.23 -5.77 -15.66
C ALA A 395 -10.62 -7.24 -15.81
N MET A 396 -10.39 -7.85 -16.98
CA MET A 396 -10.62 -9.29 -17.19
C MET A 396 -9.81 -10.15 -16.22
N SER A 397 -8.55 -9.81 -15.96
CA SER A 397 -7.71 -10.53 -15.01
C SER A 397 -8.25 -10.49 -13.57
N LEU A 398 -8.86 -9.37 -13.17
CA LEU A 398 -9.50 -9.21 -11.86
C LEU A 398 -10.81 -9.98 -11.79
N LEU A 399 -11.66 -9.82 -12.80
CA LEU A 399 -12.98 -10.45 -12.88
C LEU A 399 -12.87 -11.98 -12.93
N MET A 400 -11.91 -12.53 -13.69
CA MET A 400 -11.70 -13.99 -13.72
C MET A 400 -11.24 -14.54 -12.37
N ARG A 401 -10.45 -13.79 -11.61
CA ARG A 401 -10.11 -14.17 -10.22
C ARG A 401 -11.35 -14.13 -9.34
N ALA A 402 -12.17 -13.09 -9.45
CA ALA A 402 -13.39 -12.94 -8.66
C ALA A 402 -14.41 -14.05 -8.96
N PHE A 403 -14.55 -14.44 -10.23
CA PHE A 403 -15.34 -15.59 -10.65
C PHE A 403 -14.82 -16.88 -10.01
N ARG A 404 -13.51 -17.16 -10.14
CA ARG A 404 -12.92 -18.39 -9.59
C ARG A 404 -13.06 -18.51 -8.08
N THR A 405 -12.97 -17.40 -7.34
CA THR A 405 -13.07 -17.42 -5.88
C THR A 405 -14.50 -17.45 -5.36
N SER A 406 -15.46 -16.84 -6.07
CA SER A 406 -16.84 -16.71 -5.59
C SER A 406 -17.86 -17.62 -6.27
N GLY A 407 -17.55 -18.13 -7.47
CA GLY A 407 -18.51 -18.83 -8.34
C GLY A 407 -19.56 -17.93 -8.98
N ARG A 408 -19.58 -16.60 -8.73
CA ARG A 408 -20.59 -15.67 -9.27
C ARG A 408 -20.39 -15.44 -10.77
N ARG A 409 -21.36 -15.89 -11.57
CA ARG A 409 -21.30 -15.82 -13.05
C ARG A 409 -21.22 -14.42 -13.62
N GLU A 410 -21.77 -13.41 -12.93
CA GLU A 410 -21.71 -12.00 -13.37
C GLU A 410 -20.28 -11.52 -13.66
N TYR A 411 -19.28 -12.03 -12.92
CA TYR A 411 -17.87 -11.72 -13.17
C TYR A 411 -17.33 -12.36 -14.44
N LEU A 412 -17.71 -13.63 -14.70
CA LEU A 412 -17.33 -14.32 -15.92
C LEU A 412 -17.97 -13.62 -17.12
N ASP A 413 -19.25 -13.30 -17.05
CA ASP A 413 -19.98 -12.64 -18.12
C ASP A 413 -19.38 -11.27 -18.44
N ALA A 414 -19.03 -10.48 -17.42
CA ALA A 414 -18.35 -9.20 -17.58
C ALA A 414 -16.95 -9.37 -18.18
N ALA A 415 -16.19 -10.39 -17.77
CA ALA A 415 -14.86 -10.67 -18.33
C ALA A 415 -14.95 -11.03 -19.83
N VAL A 416 -15.92 -11.87 -20.21
CA VAL A 416 -16.14 -12.27 -21.61
C VAL A 416 -16.54 -11.07 -22.46
N LYS A 417 -17.47 -10.23 -21.99
CA LYS A 417 -17.83 -8.96 -22.64
C LYS A 417 -16.63 -8.01 -22.76
N GLY A 418 -15.70 -8.06 -21.79
CA GLY A 418 -14.46 -7.29 -21.77
C GLY A 418 -13.55 -7.51 -22.98
N MET A 419 -13.74 -8.60 -23.73
CA MET A 419 -13.01 -8.89 -24.96
C MET A 419 -13.52 -8.12 -26.19
N LEU A 420 -14.76 -7.62 -26.16
CA LEU A 420 -15.40 -6.98 -27.32
C LEU A 420 -14.60 -5.78 -27.88
N PRO A 421 -13.98 -4.90 -27.08
CA PRO A 421 -13.18 -3.81 -27.65
C PRO A 421 -11.97 -4.26 -28.48
N PHE A 422 -11.44 -5.48 -28.27
CA PHE A 422 -10.29 -6.00 -29.03
C PHE A 422 -10.67 -6.46 -30.44
N SER A 423 -11.97 -6.63 -30.75
CA SER A 423 -12.40 -7.01 -32.11
C SER A 423 -12.63 -5.81 -33.03
N LYS A 424 -12.52 -4.58 -32.51
CA LYS A 424 -12.77 -3.33 -33.23
C LYS A 424 -11.52 -2.48 -33.35
N LEU A 425 -11.37 -1.79 -34.48
CA LEU A 425 -10.26 -0.86 -34.68
C LEU A 425 -10.38 0.33 -33.72
N SER A 426 -9.25 0.96 -33.39
CA SER A 426 -9.24 2.19 -32.57
C SER A 426 -10.14 3.30 -33.14
N ALA A 427 -10.20 3.45 -34.47
CA ALA A 427 -11.06 4.43 -35.15
C ALA A 427 -12.57 4.11 -35.03
N GLU A 428 -12.93 2.87 -34.72
CA GLU A 428 -14.31 2.38 -34.58
C GLU A 428 -14.74 2.31 -33.10
N GLY A 429 -13.95 2.91 -32.21
CA GLY A 429 -14.15 2.86 -30.76
C GLY A 429 -13.76 1.51 -30.14
N GLY A 430 -12.83 0.78 -30.75
CA GLY A 430 -12.17 -0.38 -30.15
C GLY A 430 -10.78 -0.05 -29.60
N VAL A 431 -9.95 -1.09 -29.43
CA VAL A 431 -8.56 -0.97 -28.99
C VAL A 431 -7.55 -1.62 -29.94
N ARG A 432 -8.01 -2.25 -31.02
CA ARG A 432 -7.15 -2.97 -31.98
C ARG A 432 -6.45 -2.01 -32.92
N ALA A 433 -5.15 -2.19 -33.07
CA ALA A 433 -4.33 -1.59 -34.11
C ALA A 433 -3.66 -2.68 -34.97
N TYR A 434 -3.06 -2.27 -36.09
CA TYR A 434 -2.21 -3.14 -36.90
C TYR A 434 -0.87 -2.46 -37.14
N PHE A 435 0.21 -3.08 -36.68
CA PHE A 435 1.56 -2.66 -37.04
C PHE A 435 1.86 -3.10 -38.47
N MET A 436 2.21 -2.12 -39.31
CA MET A 436 2.51 -2.33 -40.74
C MET A 436 1.44 -3.13 -41.51
N LYS A 437 0.16 -2.97 -41.12
CA LYS A 437 -0.99 -3.69 -41.70
C LYS A 437 -0.96 -5.22 -41.54
N GLU A 438 -0.04 -5.76 -40.73
CA GLU A 438 0.20 -7.19 -40.64
C GLU A 438 -0.04 -7.71 -39.22
N TYR A 439 0.57 -7.07 -38.22
CA TYR A 439 0.56 -7.57 -36.86
C TYR A 439 -0.52 -6.88 -36.03
N ALA A 440 -1.54 -7.63 -35.62
CA ALA A 440 -2.54 -7.14 -34.69
C ALA A 440 -1.89 -6.74 -33.35
N TRP A 441 -2.28 -5.58 -32.83
CA TRP A 441 -1.78 -5.02 -31.57
C TRP A 441 -2.92 -4.54 -30.68
#